data_AF-A0A432MFR0-F1
#
_entry.id   AF-A0A432MFR0-F1
#
_cell.length_a   1.000
_cell.length_b   1.000
_cell.length_c   1.000
_cell.angle_alpha   90.00
_cell.angle_beta   90.00
_cell.angle_gamma   90.00
#
_symmetry.space_group_name_H-M   'P 1'
#
loop_
_entity.id
_entity.type
_entity.pdbx_description
1 polymer ?
#
loop_
_entity_poly.entity_id
_entity_poly.type
_entity_poly.pdbx_seq_one_letter_code
_entity_poly.pdbx_strand_id
1 'polypeptide(L)'
;MSSDGSTRDALLVLGMHRSGTSALTRVLSLLGAELPGRLMQPQPGNNETGFWEPIEIVEIHDELLRSVGSSWDDVTEFPRAWFDTQEADRYVDRLVDRVLENYRDAPLIVLKDPRICRFLPLWLRVLDRASARPHFVIPVRNPLEVAASLKRRDGFPIAKSALLWLRHVLDAERDSRGHPRAFVEYDQLLVDWKRVTDRIAEGIGLSWPHSSHRSAVEIEAFLSDAHRHNRFTREEFRSHSQIVGWVKSAYGALIRAAAGDARAPGETLDRIRGRIRQADLAYGPVVADARARLERAEAGLQAAEQSARTLADEKARAEAEALGRAESLAVELEQARRTIADQQDQMARERLRMEADLQEAEADRDRLRAELEKTASDRGRLEALLLTAEADRDRLRTDRDRIEADRDRIEAERLELAGRLSERSDDLRRVEAERDAARADREAVYRILAEQMEAARAAHAEAVRAYLGAESERQRVEAALAELTGSRFWRYTGPIRAVGPMARRAGASIIHAPHVVARGLRRRLINGRPDQ
;
A
#
# COMPACT_ATOMS: atom_id res chain seq x y z
N MET A 1 -4.49 -83.87 -49.45
CA MET A 1 -5.20 -84.55 -50.54
C MET A 1 -6.65 -84.08 -50.47
N SER A 2 -7.23 -83.46 -51.49
CA SER A 2 -6.78 -83.39 -52.90
C SER A 2 -6.61 -81.96 -53.39
N SER A 3 -5.51 -81.70 -54.08
CA SER A 3 -5.34 -80.57 -55.01
C SER A 3 -4.96 -81.22 -56.34
N ASP A 4 -5.83 -81.14 -57.34
CA ASP A 4 -5.49 -81.62 -58.68
C ASP A 4 -4.37 -80.75 -59.29
N GLY A 5 -3.57 -81.33 -60.19
CA GLY A 5 -2.29 -80.77 -60.64
C GLY A 5 -2.37 -79.55 -61.57
N SER A 6 -3.50 -78.84 -61.60
CA SER A 6 -3.72 -77.68 -62.45
C SER A 6 -2.89 -76.47 -61.99
N THR A 7 -1.71 -76.28 -62.58
CA THR A 7 -0.96 -75.02 -62.50
C THR A 7 -1.86 -73.88 -62.97
N ARG A 8 -2.08 -72.85 -62.15
CA ARG A 8 -2.85 -71.66 -62.52
C ARG A 8 -2.05 -70.77 -63.48
N ASP A 9 -2.73 -69.88 -64.20
CA ASP A 9 -2.09 -68.89 -65.07
C ASP A 9 -2.19 -67.49 -64.42
N ALA A 10 -1.07 -66.76 -64.39
CA ALA A 10 -0.95 -65.48 -63.69
C ALA A 10 -0.61 -64.34 -64.65
N LEU A 11 -1.58 -63.44 -64.87
CA LEU A 11 -1.44 -62.24 -65.69
C LEU A 11 -0.77 -61.13 -64.87
N LEU A 12 0.49 -60.83 -65.16
CA LEU A 12 1.23 -59.76 -64.51
C LEU A 12 1.21 -58.49 -65.39
N VAL A 13 0.58 -57.43 -64.88
CA VAL A 13 0.41 -56.15 -65.58
C VAL A 13 1.60 -55.22 -65.29
N LEU A 14 2.60 -55.22 -66.16
CA LEU A 14 3.91 -54.61 -65.92
C LEU A 14 4.08 -53.24 -66.59
N GLY A 15 4.20 -52.17 -65.80
CA GLY A 15 4.58 -50.85 -66.32
C GLY A 15 4.43 -49.73 -65.30
N MET A 16 4.97 -48.55 -65.62
CA MET A 16 4.95 -47.38 -64.74
C MET A 16 3.53 -46.95 -64.36
N HIS A 17 3.35 -46.41 -63.15
CA HIS A 17 2.10 -45.76 -62.72
C HIS A 17 1.57 -44.79 -63.81
N ARG A 18 0.25 -44.63 -63.91
CA ARG A 18 -0.45 -43.79 -64.90
C ARG A 18 -0.35 -44.24 -66.37
N SER A 19 0.40 -45.30 -66.70
CA SER A 19 0.53 -45.85 -68.07
C SER A 19 -0.68 -46.66 -68.56
N GLY A 20 -1.78 -46.71 -67.79
CA GLY A 20 -2.97 -47.51 -68.11
C GLY A 20 -3.07 -48.85 -67.38
N THR A 21 -2.13 -49.18 -66.50
CA THR A 21 -2.09 -50.44 -65.74
C THR A 21 -3.40 -50.77 -65.00
N SER A 22 -4.01 -49.80 -64.30
CA SER A 22 -5.30 -49.99 -63.62
C SER A 22 -6.44 -50.33 -64.59
N ALA A 23 -6.56 -49.59 -65.70
CA ALA A 23 -7.62 -49.81 -66.69
C ALA A 23 -7.49 -51.18 -67.36
N LEU A 24 -6.26 -51.55 -67.75
CA LEU A 24 -5.97 -52.86 -68.33
C LEU A 24 -6.25 -54.01 -67.33
N THR A 25 -5.90 -53.84 -66.06
CA THR A 25 -6.22 -54.83 -64.99
C THR A 25 -7.72 -55.04 -64.87
N ARG A 26 -8.52 -53.96 -64.91
CA ARG A 26 -9.99 -54.07 -64.85
C ARG A 26 -10.56 -54.80 -66.06
N VAL A 27 -10.10 -54.48 -67.28
CA VAL A 27 -10.51 -55.19 -68.51
C VAL A 27 -10.18 -56.69 -68.43
N LEU A 28 -8.97 -57.05 -67.98
CA LEU A 28 -8.58 -58.45 -67.79
C LEU A 28 -9.46 -59.15 -66.73
N SER A 29 -9.87 -58.46 -65.66
CA SER A 29 -10.79 -59.05 -64.67
C SER A 29 -12.19 -59.30 -65.22
N LEU A 30 -12.72 -58.40 -66.06
CA LEU A 30 -14.02 -58.56 -66.71
C LEU A 30 -14.00 -59.67 -67.78
N LEU A 31 -12.82 -60.02 -68.29
CA LEU A 31 -12.58 -61.19 -69.14
C LEU A 31 -12.36 -62.51 -68.37
N GLY A 32 -12.39 -62.49 -67.04
CA GLY A 32 -12.37 -63.68 -66.19
C GLY A 32 -11.06 -63.99 -65.47
N ALA A 33 -10.15 -63.02 -65.34
CA ALA A 33 -9.00 -63.14 -64.45
C ALA A 33 -9.34 -62.67 -63.03
N GLU A 34 -9.12 -63.50 -62.02
CA GLU A 34 -9.52 -63.20 -60.64
C GLU A 34 -8.71 -62.04 -60.05
N LEU A 35 -9.38 -61.20 -59.25
CA LEU A 35 -8.78 -60.07 -58.53
C LEU A 35 -8.37 -60.51 -57.11
N PRO A 36 -7.35 -59.87 -56.50
CA PRO A 36 -6.95 -60.20 -55.14
C PRO A 36 -8.05 -59.83 -54.14
N GLY A 37 -8.33 -60.74 -53.20
CA GLY A 37 -9.39 -60.58 -52.20
C GLY A 37 -9.29 -59.37 -51.26
N ARG A 38 -8.10 -58.73 -51.13
CA ARG A 38 -7.94 -57.43 -50.45
C ARG A 38 -7.37 -56.38 -51.42
N LEU A 39 -8.17 -55.37 -51.72
CA LEU A 39 -7.83 -54.31 -52.68
C LEU A 39 -7.46 -52.99 -51.98
N MET A 40 -6.43 -52.32 -52.51
CA MET A 40 -6.13 -50.93 -52.20
C MET A 40 -7.30 -50.02 -52.59
N GLN A 41 -7.80 -49.26 -51.61
CA GLN A 41 -8.99 -48.41 -51.75
C GLN A 41 -8.80 -47.32 -52.83
N PRO A 42 -9.86 -46.98 -53.60
CA PRO A 42 -9.84 -45.82 -54.51
C PRO A 42 -9.47 -44.52 -53.77
N GLN A 43 -8.83 -43.60 -54.49
CA GLN A 43 -8.44 -42.29 -53.94
C GLN A 43 -8.95 -41.16 -54.85
N PRO A 44 -9.84 -40.26 -54.37
CA PRO A 44 -10.28 -39.08 -55.11
C PRO A 44 -9.11 -38.24 -55.62
N GLY A 45 -9.24 -37.68 -56.83
CA GLY A 45 -8.20 -36.89 -57.51
C GLY A 45 -6.97 -37.70 -58.00
N ASN A 46 -6.75 -38.91 -57.50
CA ASN A 46 -5.67 -39.80 -57.91
C ASN A 46 -6.18 -40.92 -58.83
N ASN A 47 -7.06 -41.78 -58.34
CA ASN A 47 -7.59 -42.93 -59.08
C ASN A 47 -8.96 -43.36 -58.52
N GLU A 48 -10.00 -42.68 -58.98
CA GLU A 48 -11.39 -42.84 -58.52
C GLU A 48 -12.01 -44.18 -58.94
N THR A 49 -11.58 -44.75 -60.07
CA THR A 49 -12.04 -46.05 -60.57
C THR A 49 -11.28 -47.25 -59.98
N GLY A 50 -10.53 -47.05 -58.89
CA GLY A 50 -9.85 -48.11 -58.13
C GLY A 50 -8.46 -48.50 -58.65
N PHE A 51 -7.57 -48.88 -57.74
CA PHE A 51 -6.19 -49.25 -58.08
C PHE A 51 -6.07 -50.66 -58.64
N TRP A 52 -6.89 -51.61 -58.20
CA TRP A 52 -6.74 -53.03 -58.54
C TRP A 52 -5.37 -53.59 -58.10
N GLU A 53 -4.87 -53.08 -56.96
CA GLU A 53 -3.57 -53.43 -56.36
C GLU A 53 -3.81 -54.15 -55.02
N PRO A 54 -3.16 -55.30 -54.74
CA PRO A 54 -3.25 -55.98 -53.45
C PRO A 54 -2.47 -55.22 -52.37
N ILE A 55 -3.14 -54.79 -51.30
CA ILE A 55 -2.57 -53.82 -50.35
C ILE A 55 -1.38 -54.36 -49.54
N GLU A 56 -1.43 -55.62 -49.12
CA GLU A 56 -0.32 -56.24 -48.37
C GLU A 56 0.92 -56.47 -49.25
N ILE A 57 0.72 -56.63 -50.56
CA ILE A 57 1.79 -56.75 -51.55
C ILE A 57 2.39 -55.37 -51.86
N VAL A 58 1.56 -54.33 -51.93
CA VAL A 58 1.97 -52.91 -52.00
C VAL A 58 2.87 -52.54 -50.82
N GLU A 59 2.49 -52.92 -49.59
CA GLU A 59 3.27 -52.68 -48.37
C GLU A 59 4.62 -53.41 -48.40
N ILE A 60 4.62 -54.69 -48.81
CA ILE A 60 5.86 -55.47 -49.00
C ILE A 60 6.78 -54.84 -50.06
N HIS A 61 6.24 -54.30 -51.16
CA HIS A 61 7.05 -53.59 -52.16
C HIS A 61 7.72 -52.32 -51.62
N ASP A 62 7.08 -51.60 -50.70
CA ASP A 62 7.69 -50.43 -50.06
C ASP A 62 8.69 -50.82 -48.95
N GLU A 63 8.56 -51.99 -48.32
CA GLU A 63 9.63 -52.58 -47.49
C GLU A 63 10.85 -52.98 -48.33
N LEU A 64 10.63 -53.69 -49.44
CA LEU A 64 11.66 -54.11 -50.40
C LEU A 64 12.50 -52.92 -50.88
N LEU A 65 11.86 -51.81 -51.25
CA LEU A 65 12.54 -50.59 -51.68
C LEU A 65 13.37 -49.95 -50.55
N ARG A 66 12.79 -49.83 -49.35
CA ARG A 66 13.50 -49.31 -48.17
C ARG A 66 14.70 -50.17 -47.76
N SER A 67 14.65 -51.49 -47.97
CA SER A 67 15.75 -52.42 -47.65
C SER A 67 17.06 -52.12 -48.42
N VAL A 68 16.97 -51.41 -49.54
CA VAL A 68 18.11 -50.95 -50.36
C VAL A 68 18.27 -49.43 -50.41
N GLY A 69 17.58 -48.69 -49.53
CA GLY A 69 17.62 -47.22 -49.50
C GLY A 69 16.95 -46.54 -50.72
N SER A 70 16.03 -47.24 -51.39
CA SER A 70 15.30 -46.75 -52.57
C SER A 70 13.84 -46.42 -52.24
N SER A 71 13.18 -45.73 -53.17
CA SER A 71 11.73 -45.48 -53.18
C SER A 71 11.11 -45.85 -54.54
N TRP A 72 9.78 -45.80 -54.65
CA TRP A 72 9.06 -46.10 -55.89
C TRP A 72 9.38 -45.08 -57.00
N ASP A 73 9.72 -43.86 -56.60
CA ASP A 73 10.03 -42.71 -57.45
C ASP A 73 11.53 -42.48 -57.65
N ASP A 74 12.37 -43.46 -57.31
CA ASP A 74 13.78 -43.47 -57.70
C ASP A 74 14.00 -44.11 -59.08
N VAL A 75 14.96 -43.57 -59.83
CA VAL A 75 15.23 -43.89 -61.24
C VAL A 75 16.33 -44.94 -61.44
N THR A 76 16.99 -45.35 -60.37
CA THR A 76 18.12 -46.30 -60.36
C THR A 76 17.69 -47.75 -60.66
N GLU A 77 18.60 -48.56 -61.20
CA GLU A 77 18.37 -50.02 -61.33
C GLU A 77 18.37 -50.66 -59.93
N PHE A 78 17.33 -51.45 -59.60
CA PHE A 78 17.30 -52.15 -58.32
C PHE A 78 18.50 -53.12 -58.22
N PRO A 79 19.21 -53.20 -57.07
CA PRO A 79 20.48 -53.93 -56.99
C PRO A 79 20.32 -55.42 -57.31
N ARG A 80 20.89 -55.86 -58.44
CA ARG A 80 20.65 -57.23 -58.94
C ARG A 80 21.06 -58.34 -57.99
N ALA A 81 22.22 -58.19 -57.34
CA ALA A 81 22.73 -59.17 -56.37
C ALA A 81 21.89 -59.26 -55.08
N TRP A 82 20.93 -58.34 -54.87
CA TRP A 82 20.00 -58.42 -53.74
C TRP A 82 19.04 -59.60 -53.87
N PHE A 83 18.62 -59.96 -55.11
CA PHE A 83 17.67 -61.06 -55.36
C PHE A 83 18.21 -62.46 -54.99
N ASP A 84 19.54 -62.57 -54.84
CA ASP A 84 20.27 -63.77 -54.48
C ASP A 84 20.59 -63.85 -52.96
N THR A 85 20.02 -62.96 -52.15
CA THR A 85 20.24 -62.90 -50.68
C THR A 85 19.20 -63.69 -49.88
N GLN A 86 19.58 -64.14 -48.69
CA GLN A 86 18.65 -64.72 -47.72
C GLN A 86 17.49 -63.77 -47.34
N GLU A 87 17.68 -62.46 -47.43
CA GLU A 87 16.60 -61.50 -47.21
C GLU A 87 15.57 -61.57 -48.34
N ALA A 88 16.00 -61.69 -49.60
CA ALA A 88 15.09 -61.94 -50.73
C ALA A 88 14.28 -63.23 -50.56
N ASP A 89 14.86 -64.28 -49.98
CA ASP A 89 14.15 -65.55 -49.71
C ASP A 89 12.95 -65.33 -48.76
N ARG A 90 13.15 -64.55 -47.68
CA ARG A 90 12.07 -64.18 -46.72
C ARG A 90 10.96 -63.37 -47.39
N TYR A 91 11.30 -62.50 -48.34
CA TYR A 91 10.31 -61.78 -49.13
C TYR A 91 9.59 -62.67 -50.14
N VAL A 92 10.26 -63.69 -50.71
CA VAL A 92 9.60 -64.73 -51.52
C VAL A 92 8.59 -65.51 -50.67
N ASP A 93 8.96 -65.96 -49.46
CA ASP A 93 8.04 -66.65 -48.54
C ASP A 93 6.77 -65.81 -48.30
N ARG A 94 6.94 -64.57 -47.83
CA ARG A 94 5.83 -63.66 -47.53
C ARG A 94 4.95 -63.36 -48.74
N LEU A 95 5.51 -63.26 -49.94
CA LEU A 95 4.75 -62.99 -51.16
C LEU A 95 4.03 -64.23 -51.70
N VAL A 96 4.59 -65.44 -51.51
CA VAL A 96 3.86 -66.70 -51.79
C VAL A 96 2.61 -66.80 -50.91
N ASP A 97 2.75 -66.54 -49.61
CA ASP A 97 1.61 -66.54 -48.67
C ASP A 97 0.52 -65.57 -49.13
N ARG A 98 0.87 -64.31 -49.44
CA ARG A 98 -0.12 -63.30 -49.88
C ARG A 98 -0.75 -63.62 -51.23
N VAL A 99 -0.08 -64.32 -52.14
CA VAL A 99 -0.69 -64.82 -53.39
C VAL A 99 -1.71 -65.92 -53.10
N LEU A 100 -1.34 -66.92 -52.29
CA LEU A 100 -2.22 -68.04 -51.96
C LEU A 100 -3.47 -67.57 -51.17
N GLU A 101 -3.30 -66.64 -50.23
CA GLU A 101 -4.42 -66.02 -49.50
C GLU A 101 -5.37 -65.22 -50.41
N ASN A 102 -4.83 -64.35 -51.27
CA ASN A 102 -5.63 -63.40 -52.05
C ASN A 102 -6.40 -64.05 -53.20
N TYR A 103 -5.84 -65.09 -53.82
CA TYR A 103 -6.38 -65.67 -55.05
C TYR A 103 -6.89 -67.11 -54.90
N ARG A 104 -6.52 -67.83 -53.82
CA ARG A 104 -6.99 -69.19 -53.53
C ARG A 104 -6.83 -70.12 -54.75
N ASP A 105 -7.83 -70.95 -55.04
CA ASP A 105 -7.81 -71.94 -56.13
C ASP A 105 -8.22 -71.36 -57.50
N ALA A 106 -8.18 -70.04 -57.69
CA ALA A 106 -8.49 -69.42 -58.97
C ALA A 106 -7.53 -69.89 -60.09
N PRO A 107 -8.05 -70.35 -61.25
CA PRO A 107 -7.24 -70.91 -62.33
C PRO A 107 -6.59 -69.85 -63.23
N LEU A 108 -7.16 -68.64 -63.29
CA LEU A 108 -6.61 -67.48 -63.97
C LEU A 108 -6.66 -66.29 -62.99
N ILE A 109 -5.51 -65.68 -62.72
CA ILE A 109 -5.40 -64.56 -61.77
C ILE A 109 -4.81 -63.33 -62.47
N VAL A 110 -5.21 -62.12 -62.05
CA VAL A 110 -4.52 -60.88 -62.47
C VAL A 110 -3.83 -60.23 -61.27
N LEU A 111 -2.51 -60.11 -61.39
CA LEU A 111 -1.64 -59.49 -60.40
C LEU A 111 -1.09 -58.17 -60.96
N LYS A 112 -1.36 -57.08 -60.23
CA LYS A 112 -0.89 -55.75 -60.61
C LYS A 112 -0.44 -54.97 -59.38
N ASP A 113 0.79 -54.49 -59.49
CA ASP A 113 1.36 -53.33 -58.82
C ASP A 113 2.44 -52.81 -59.80
N PRO A 114 2.44 -51.53 -60.18
CA PRO A 114 3.43 -50.97 -61.11
C PRO A 114 4.90 -51.30 -60.77
N ARG A 115 5.23 -51.48 -59.48
CA ARG A 115 6.58 -51.79 -59.00
C ARG A 115 7.01 -53.24 -59.27
N ILE A 116 6.09 -54.18 -59.54
CA ILE A 116 6.40 -55.60 -59.85
C ILE A 116 7.46 -55.71 -60.94
N CYS A 117 7.44 -54.83 -61.94
CA CYS A 117 8.44 -54.84 -63.00
C CYS A 117 9.88 -54.63 -62.50
N ARG A 118 10.11 -53.87 -61.42
CA ARG A 118 11.43 -53.68 -60.81
C ARG A 118 11.91 -54.90 -60.00
N PHE A 119 11.00 -55.77 -59.57
CA PHE A 119 11.30 -56.97 -58.77
C PHE A 119 10.99 -58.28 -59.51
N LEU A 120 10.88 -58.25 -60.84
CA LEU A 120 10.39 -59.40 -61.60
C LEU A 120 11.23 -60.69 -61.41
N PRO A 121 12.57 -60.64 -61.24
CA PRO A 121 13.35 -61.83 -60.87
C PRO A 121 12.88 -62.49 -59.55
N LEU A 122 12.43 -61.70 -58.57
CA LEU A 122 11.82 -62.23 -57.34
C LEU A 122 10.42 -62.79 -57.60
N TRP A 123 9.60 -62.09 -58.39
CA TRP A 123 8.24 -62.55 -58.71
C TRP A 123 8.19 -63.86 -59.50
N LEU A 124 9.19 -64.14 -60.35
CA LEU A 124 9.32 -65.45 -60.99
C LEU A 124 9.51 -66.56 -59.94
N ARG A 125 10.31 -66.33 -58.89
CA ARG A 125 10.49 -67.28 -57.77
C ARG A 125 9.21 -67.46 -56.93
N VAL A 126 8.43 -66.39 -56.75
CA VAL A 126 7.13 -66.43 -56.06
C VAL A 126 6.10 -67.25 -56.85
N LEU A 127 5.99 -67.00 -58.16
CA LEU A 127 4.99 -67.65 -59.01
C LEU A 127 5.28 -69.14 -59.23
N ASP A 128 6.55 -69.52 -59.39
CA ASP A 128 6.99 -70.92 -59.41
C ASP A 128 6.56 -71.66 -58.13
N ARG A 129 6.91 -71.12 -56.95
CA ARG A 129 6.49 -71.67 -55.66
C ARG A 129 4.99 -71.65 -55.42
N ALA A 130 4.26 -70.71 -56.00
CA ALA A 130 2.79 -70.65 -55.97
C ALA A 130 2.12 -71.51 -57.06
N SER A 131 2.88 -72.34 -57.80
CA SER A 131 2.38 -73.17 -58.92
C SER A 131 1.57 -72.37 -59.94
N ALA A 132 2.12 -71.22 -60.35
CA ALA A 132 1.49 -70.26 -61.25
C ALA A 132 2.39 -69.95 -62.46
N ARG A 133 1.88 -70.16 -63.68
CA ARG A 133 2.58 -69.80 -64.92
C ARG A 133 2.55 -68.28 -65.14
N PRO A 134 3.70 -67.60 -65.28
CA PRO A 134 3.74 -66.16 -65.51
C PRO A 134 3.42 -65.79 -66.97
N HIS A 135 2.50 -64.85 -67.14
CA HIS A 135 2.14 -64.23 -68.43
C HIS A 135 2.21 -62.71 -68.30
N PHE A 136 2.86 -62.02 -69.23
CA PHE A 136 3.16 -60.60 -69.07
C PHE A 136 2.38 -59.69 -70.00
N VAL A 137 1.67 -58.71 -69.44
CA VAL A 137 0.95 -57.70 -70.24
C VAL A 137 1.55 -56.32 -69.94
N ILE A 138 2.18 -55.72 -70.95
CA ILE A 138 3.01 -54.51 -70.81
C ILE A 138 2.29 -53.32 -71.45
N PRO A 139 1.54 -52.51 -70.69
CA PRO A 139 0.92 -51.29 -71.20
C PRO A 139 1.94 -50.18 -71.51
N VAL A 140 1.89 -49.69 -72.74
CA VAL A 140 2.74 -48.66 -73.33
C VAL A 140 1.88 -47.40 -73.54
N ARG A 141 2.25 -46.29 -72.88
CA ARG A 141 1.59 -44.98 -73.03
C ARG A 141 2.62 -43.91 -73.35
N ASN A 142 2.20 -42.85 -74.04
CA ASN A 142 3.01 -41.66 -74.30
C ASN A 142 3.66 -41.13 -73.00
N PRO A 143 5.00 -41.10 -72.87
CA PRO A 143 5.67 -40.70 -71.64
C PRO A 143 5.38 -39.25 -71.21
N LEU A 144 4.99 -38.36 -72.14
CA LEU A 144 4.53 -37.00 -71.76
C LEU A 144 3.18 -37.01 -71.05
N GLU A 145 2.27 -37.94 -71.36
CA GLU A 145 0.99 -38.04 -70.64
C GLU A 145 1.16 -38.61 -69.24
N VAL A 146 2.07 -39.58 -69.11
CA VAL A 146 2.51 -40.12 -67.81
C VAL A 146 3.15 -38.99 -67.00
N ALA A 147 4.08 -38.23 -67.59
CA ALA A 147 4.71 -37.08 -66.93
C ALA A 147 3.74 -35.96 -66.56
N ALA A 148 2.78 -35.61 -67.42
CA ALA A 148 1.74 -34.63 -67.09
C ALA A 148 0.76 -35.13 -66.03
N SER A 149 0.54 -36.45 -65.91
CA SER A 149 -0.24 -37.03 -64.81
C SER A 149 0.52 -37.05 -63.49
N LEU A 150 1.83 -37.36 -63.50
CA LEU A 150 2.68 -37.36 -62.31
C LEU A 150 2.97 -35.93 -61.84
N LYS A 151 3.12 -34.96 -62.73
CA LYS A 151 3.22 -33.53 -62.37
C LYS A 151 1.97 -33.04 -61.62
N ARG A 152 0.77 -33.50 -61.97
CA ARG A 152 -0.48 -33.15 -61.25
C ARG A 152 -0.61 -33.84 -59.90
N ARG A 153 -0.15 -35.09 -59.76
CA ARG A 153 -0.31 -35.88 -58.52
C ARG A 153 0.81 -35.61 -57.51
N ASP A 154 2.05 -35.58 -57.97
CA ASP A 154 3.26 -35.64 -57.16
C ASP A 154 4.13 -34.36 -57.28
N GLY A 155 3.70 -33.37 -58.08
CA GLY A 155 4.50 -32.18 -58.42
C GLY A 155 5.72 -32.45 -59.30
N PHE A 156 5.97 -33.70 -59.69
CA PHE A 156 7.24 -34.12 -60.28
C PHE A 156 7.62 -33.41 -61.59
N PRO A 157 8.90 -33.05 -61.78
CA PRO A 157 9.42 -32.59 -63.06
C PRO A 157 9.20 -33.60 -64.20
N ILE A 158 9.01 -33.08 -65.42
CA ILE A 158 8.81 -33.90 -66.63
C ILE A 158 10.00 -34.83 -66.87
N ALA A 159 11.24 -34.36 -66.64
CA ALA A 159 12.45 -35.18 -66.78
C ALA A 159 12.50 -36.36 -65.80
N LYS A 160 12.23 -36.15 -64.50
CA LYS A 160 12.14 -37.23 -63.49
C LYS A 160 11.08 -38.25 -63.89
N SER A 161 9.90 -37.77 -64.25
CA SER A 161 8.76 -38.61 -64.65
C SER A 161 9.05 -39.46 -65.90
N ALA A 162 9.74 -38.89 -66.89
CA ALA A 162 10.13 -39.58 -68.12
C ALA A 162 11.23 -40.63 -67.88
N LEU A 163 12.17 -40.36 -66.96
CA LEU A 163 13.17 -41.34 -66.53
C LEU A 163 12.54 -42.46 -65.68
N LEU A 164 11.55 -42.17 -64.83
CA LEU A 164 10.80 -43.19 -64.09
C LEU A 164 10.03 -44.11 -65.03
N TRP A 165 9.31 -43.56 -66.01
CA TRP A 165 8.69 -44.35 -67.06
C TRP A 165 9.71 -45.25 -67.77
N LEU A 166 10.86 -44.68 -68.14
CA LEU A 166 11.93 -45.41 -68.84
C LEU A 166 12.51 -46.55 -67.98
N ARG A 167 12.76 -46.32 -66.68
CA ARG A 167 13.24 -47.33 -65.74
C ARG A 167 12.30 -48.53 -65.69
N HIS A 168 11.01 -48.30 -65.44
CA HIS A 168 10.01 -49.35 -65.31
C HIS A 168 9.86 -50.18 -66.60
N VAL A 169 9.81 -49.55 -67.80
CA VAL A 169 9.72 -50.32 -69.05
C VAL A 169 11.02 -51.07 -69.40
N LEU A 170 12.19 -50.59 -68.94
CA LEU A 170 13.47 -51.26 -69.13
C LEU A 170 13.69 -52.48 -68.22
N ASP A 171 13.02 -52.55 -67.06
CA ASP A 171 12.95 -53.78 -66.26
C ASP A 171 11.85 -54.71 -66.79
N ALA A 172 10.64 -54.18 -67.02
CA ALA A 172 9.49 -54.93 -67.54
C ALA A 172 9.82 -55.70 -68.84
N GLU A 173 10.47 -55.05 -69.81
CA GLU A 173 10.86 -55.74 -71.05
C GLU A 173 12.06 -56.67 -70.85
N ARG A 174 12.98 -56.39 -69.92
CA ARG A 174 14.18 -57.21 -69.71
C ARG A 174 13.83 -58.56 -69.11
N ASP A 175 13.15 -58.56 -67.97
CA ASP A 175 12.99 -59.75 -67.14
C ASP A 175 11.73 -60.56 -67.48
N SER A 176 10.89 -60.08 -68.41
CA SER A 176 9.81 -60.86 -69.04
C SER A 176 10.27 -61.70 -70.25
N ARG A 177 11.55 -61.62 -70.65
CA ARG A 177 12.09 -62.41 -71.77
C ARG A 177 12.09 -63.90 -71.40
N GLY A 178 11.78 -64.74 -72.38
CA GLY A 178 11.63 -66.19 -72.19
C GLY A 178 10.23 -66.64 -71.77
N HIS A 179 9.33 -65.71 -71.44
CA HIS A 179 7.95 -65.98 -71.04
C HIS A 179 6.94 -65.41 -72.05
N PRO A 180 5.68 -65.91 -72.07
CA PRO A 180 4.62 -65.36 -72.93
C PRO A 180 4.33 -63.90 -72.55
N ARG A 181 4.26 -63.01 -73.56
CA ARG A 181 4.15 -61.56 -73.31
C ARG A 181 3.52 -60.76 -74.44
N ALA A 182 2.62 -59.85 -74.07
CA ALA A 182 1.96 -58.91 -74.98
C ALA A 182 2.27 -57.45 -74.63
N PHE A 183 2.51 -56.62 -75.66
CA PHE A 183 2.67 -55.17 -75.52
C PHE A 183 1.39 -54.46 -75.97
N VAL A 184 0.92 -53.50 -75.19
CA VAL A 184 -0.41 -52.88 -75.39
C VAL A 184 -0.27 -51.37 -75.46
N GLU A 185 -0.51 -50.75 -76.61
CA GLU A 185 -0.62 -49.29 -76.67
C GLU A 185 -1.93 -48.86 -75.99
N TYR A 186 -1.83 -48.08 -74.91
CA TYR A 186 -2.97 -47.67 -74.08
C TYR A 186 -4.05 -46.94 -74.90
N ASP A 187 -3.64 -46.13 -75.87
CA ASP A 187 -4.53 -45.44 -76.80
C ASP A 187 -5.41 -46.42 -77.60
N GLN A 188 -4.90 -47.60 -77.94
CA GLN A 188 -5.65 -48.62 -78.68
C GLN A 188 -6.66 -49.32 -77.78
N LEU A 189 -6.35 -49.52 -76.48
CA LEU A 189 -7.29 -50.09 -75.51
C LEU A 189 -8.55 -49.21 -75.35
N LEU A 190 -8.42 -47.89 -75.52
CA LEU A 190 -9.56 -46.96 -75.46
C LEU A 190 -10.34 -46.83 -76.78
N VAL A 191 -9.84 -47.38 -77.89
CA VAL A 191 -10.43 -47.22 -79.24
C VAL A 191 -11.01 -48.54 -79.76
N ASP A 192 -10.29 -49.64 -79.57
CA ASP A 192 -10.67 -50.99 -80.02
C ASP A 192 -10.15 -51.99 -78.98
N TRP A 193 -10.83 -52.02 -77.83
CA TRP A 193 -10.45 -52.89 -76.72
C TRP A 193 -10.50 -54.38 -77.10
N LYS A 194 -11.46 -54.77 -77.96
CA LYS A 194 -11.66 -56.15 -78.44
C LYS A 194 -10.42 -56.65 -79.17
N ARG A 195 -9.99 -55.93 -80.22
CA ARG A 195 -8.75 -56.25 -80.94
C ARG A 195 -7.48 -56.12 -80.11
N VAL A 196 -7.50 -55.35 -79.02
CA VAL A 196 -6.41 -55.36 -78.05
C VAL A 196 -6.42 -56.64 -77.22
N THR A 197 -7.57 -57.05 -76.70
CA THR A 197 -7.69 -58.25 -75.85
C THR A 197 -7.49 -59.55 -76.63
N ASP A 198 -7.89 -59.60 -77.90
CA ASP A 198 -7.62 -60.74 -78.79
C ASP A 198 -6.11 -60.92 -79.03
N ARG A 199 -5.38 -59.82 -79.26
CA ARG A 199 -3.91 -59.84 -79.43
C ARG A 199 -3.15 -60.07 -78.12
N ILE A 200 -3.74 -59.73 -76.97
CA ILE A 200 -3.19 -60.13 -75.67
C ILE A 200 -3.30 -61.65 -75.53
N ALA A 201 -4.48 -62.22 -75.77
CA ALA A 201 -4.72 -63.67 -75.76
C ALA A 201 -3.77 -64.43 -76.69
N GLU A 202 -3.65 -64.00 -77.95
CA GLU A 202 -2.70 -64.54 -78.94
C GLU A 202 -1.24 -64.44 -78.44
N GLY A 203 -0.82 -63.27 -77.95
CA GLY A 203 0.56 -63.00 -77.53
C GLY A 203 1.00 -63.69 -76.22
N ILE A 204 0.06 -64.18 -75.41
CA ILE A 204 0.34 -64.95 -74.19
C ILE A 204 -0.08 -66.44 -74.29
N GLY A 205 -0.82 -66.83 -75.33
CA GLY A 205 -1.28 -68.20 -75.54
C GLY A 205 -2.43 -68.63 -74.62
N LEU A 206 -3.34 -67.72 -74.28
CA LEU A 206 -4.49 -67.99 -73.41
C LEU A 206 -5.83 -67.67 -74.11
N SER A 207 -6.90 -68.32 -73.67
CA SER A 207 -8.29 -68.01 -74.04
C SER A 207 -9.02 -67.36 -72.86
N TRP A 208 -9.78 -66.29 -73.12
CA TRP A 208 -10.51 -65.58 -72.07
C TRP A 208 -11.70 -66.40 -71.52
N PRO A 209 -11.79 -66.67 -70.20
CA PRO A 209 -12.93 -67.38 -69.63
C PRO A 209 -14.28 -66.69 -69.84
N HIS A 210 -14.32 -65.35 -69.85
CA HIS A 210 -15.56 -64.56 -69.95
C HIS A 210 -15.61 -63.68 -71.22
N SER A 211 -15.61 -64.28 -72.41
CA SER A 211 -15.82 -63.59 -73.69
C SER A 211 -17.32 -63.48 -74.06
N SER A 212 -18.12 -62.77 -73.26
CA SER A 212 -19.58 -62.69 -73.38
C SER A 212 -20.09 -61.31 -73.80
N HIS A 213 -21.31 -61.24 -74.34
CA HIS A 213 -22.00 -59.95 -74.58
C HIS A 213 -22.15 -59.10 -73.30
N ARG A 214 -22.28 -59.74 -72.13
CA ARG A 214 -22.39 -59.04 -70.84
C ARG A 214 -21.06 -58.40 -70.45
N SER A 215 -19.97 -59.17 -70.43
CA SER A 215 -18.64 -58.65 -70.13
C SER A 215 -18.20 -57.59 -71.15
N ALA A 216 -18.62 -57.69 -72.41
CA ALA A 216 -18.41 -56.64 -73.40
C ALA A 216 -19.07 -55.30 -73.01
N VAL A 217 -20.33 -55.31 -72.56
CA VAL A 217 -21.02 -54.09 -72.08
C VAL A 217 -20.39 -53.54 -70.80
N GLU A 218 -20.01 -54.40 -69.85
CA GLU A 218 -19.34 -54.00 -68.62
C GLU A 218 -17.95 -53.39 -68.88
N ILE A 219 -17.21 -53.86 -69.89
CA ILE A 219 -15.94 -53.28 -70.35
C ILE A 219 -16.17 -51.93 -71.06
N GLU A 220 -17.16 -51.84 -71.94
CA GLU A 220 -17.44 -50.62 -72.70
C GLU A 220 -17.84 -49.45 -71.78
N ALA A 221 -18.70 -49.70 -70.78
CA ALA A 221 -19.06 -48.70 -69.77
C ALA A 221 -17.86 -48.29 -68.87
N PHE A 222 -17.03 -49.23 -68.46
CA PHE A 222 -15.82 -48.91 -67.68
C PHE A 222 -14.82 -48.06 -68.48
N LEU A 223 -14.65 -48.35 -69.77
CA LEU A 223 -13.71 -47.62 -70.63
C LEU A 223 -14.25 -46.27 -71.10
N SER A 224 -15.57 -46.06 -71.15
CA SER A 224 -16.13 -44.71 -71.28
C SER A 224 -15.79 -43.87 -70.06
N ASP A 225 -16.05 -44.36 -68.85
CA ASP A 225 -15.88 -43.56 -67.62
C ASP A 225 -14.40 -43.23 -67.32
N ALA A 226 -13.46 -44.04 -67.83
CA ALA A 226 -12.01 -43.84 -67.72
C ALA A 226 -11.45 -42.69 -68.62
N HIS A 227 -12.22 -41.61 -68.82
CA HIS A 227 -11.95 -40.54 -69.79
C HIS A 227 -10.53 -39.93 -69.72
N ARG A 228 -9.95 -39.70 -70.91
CA ARG A 228 -8.54 -39.33 -71.09
C ARG A 228 -8.29 -37.82 -70.97
N HIS A 229 -7.97 -37.34 -69.78
CA HIS A 229 -7.71 -35.91 -69.52
C HIS A 229 -6.41 -35.33 -70.12
N ASN A 230 -5.48 -36.15 -70.63
CA ASN A 230 -4.24 -35.69 -71.28
C ASN A 230 -4.13 -36.34 -72.67
N ARG A 231 -3.89 -35.54 -73.71
CA ARG A 231 -3.58 -36.03 -75.06
C ARG A 231 -2.36 -35.29 -75.60
N PHE A 232 -1.28 -36.00 -75.87
CA PHE A 232 -0.12 -35.46 -76.61
C PHE A 232 0.10 -36.29 -77.88
N THR A 233 0.31 -35.62 -79.01
CA THR A 233 0.64 -36.27 -80.28
C THR A 233 2.01 -36.95 -80.22
N ARG A 234 2.23 -37.88 -81.17
CA ARG A 234 3.54 -38.50 -81.39
C ARG A 234 4.59 -37.49 -81.89
N GLU A 235 4.18 -36.33 -82.39
CA GLU A 235 5.07 -35.27 -82.87
C GLU A 235 5.54 -34.36 -81.73
N GLU A 236 4.63 -33.82 -80.91
CA GLU A 236 4.96 -33.08 -79.68
C GLU A 236 5.89 -33.90 -78.78
N PHE A 237 5.64 -35.20 -78.63
CA PHE A 237 6.53 -36.09 -77.90
C PHE A 237 7.94 -36.18 -78.49
N ARG A 238 8.09 -36.14 -79.82
CA ARG A 238 9.40 -36.19 -80.50
C ARG A 238 10.14 -34.86 -80.38
N SER A 239 9.45 -33.73 -80.48
CA SER A 239 10.05 -32.39 -80.42
C SER A 239 10.37 -31.92 -78.99
N HIS A 240 9.63 -32.38 -77.96
CA HIS A 240 9.77 -31.90 -76.57
C HIS A 240 11.21 -31.96 -76.05
N SER A 241 11.76 -30.80 -75.66
CA SER A 241 13.18 -30.64 -75.30
C SER A 241 13.58 -31.38 -74.03
N GLN A 242 12.73 -31.35 -72.99
CA GLN A 242 13.00 -32.00 -71.70
C GLN A 242 12.94 -33.55 -71.74
N ILE A 243 12.63 -34.15 -72.90
CA ILE A 243 12.57 -35.61 -73.06
C ILE A 243 13.84 -36.07 -73.79
N VAL A 244 14.72 -36.76 -73.07
CA VAL A 244 15.99 -37.27 -73.62
C VAL A 244 15.76 -38.34 -74.69
N GLY A 245 16.71 -38.45 -75.63
CA GLY A 245 16.62 -39.37 -76.77
C GLY A 245 16.36 -40.84 -76.40
N TRP A 246 16.86 -41.30 -75.25
CA TRP A 246 16.61 -42.65 -74.74
C TRP A 246 15.11 -42.95 -74.55
N VAL A 247 14.35 -42.00 -73.95
CA VAL A 247 12.90 -42.14 -73.76
C VAL A 247 12.19 -42.20 -75.12
N LYS A 248 12.62 -41.37 -76.08
CA LYS A 248 12.05 -41.31 -77.44
C LYS A 248 12.29 -42.61 -78.22
N SER A 249 13.51 -43.16 -78.15
CA SER A 249 13.86 -44.44 -78.78
C SER A 249 13.16 -45.63 -78.12
N ALA A 250 13.06 -45.67 -76.78
CA ALA A 250 12.36 -46.72 -76.06
C ALA A 250 10.87 -46.74 -76.40
N TYR A 251 10.20 -45.59 -76.37
CA TYR A 251 8.79 -45.48 -76.76
C TYR A 251 8.57 -45.91 -78.21
N GLY A 252 9.41 -45.44 -79.14
CA GLY A 252 9.33 -45.83 -80.55
C GLY A 252 9.48 -47.33 -80.80
N ALA A 253 10.31 -48.03 -80.01
CA ALA A 253 10.48 -49.48 -80.11
C ALA A 253 9.32 -50.27 -79.48
N LEU A 254 8.83 -49.83 -78.31
CA LEU A 254 7.68 -50.44 -77.62
C LEU A 254 6.37 -50.27 -78.41
N ILE A 255 6.19 -49.16 -79.13
CA ILE A 255 5.05 -48.95 -80.03
C ILE A 255 5.10 -49.90 -81.26
N ARG A 256 6.29 -50.24 -81.77
CA ARG A 256 6.41 -51.30 -82.80
C ARG A 256 6.04 -52.68 -82.24
N ALA A 257 6.41 -52.98 -81.01
CA ALA A 257 6.02 -54.22 -80.34
C ALA A 257 4.50 -54.31 -80.13
N ALA A 258 3.85 -53.22 -79.69
CA ALA A 258 2.40 -53.14 -79.58
C ALA A 258 1.65 -53.18 -80.95
N ALA A 259 2.38 -53.07 -82.06
CA ALA A 259 1.89 -53.24 -83.43
C ALA A 259 2.20 -54.62 -84.04
N GLY A 260 2.89 -55.52 -83.31
CA GLY A 260 3.19 -56.90 -83.72
C GLY A 260 4.69 -57.24 -83.84
N ASP A 261 5.58 -56.26 -83.93
CA ASP A 261 7.04 -56.50 -83.96
C ASP A 261 7.58 -56.70 -82.53
N ALA A 262 7.25 -57.84 -81.92
CA ALA A 262 7.62 -58.18 -80.55
C ALA A 262 9.16 -58.28 -80.32
N ARG A 263 9.97 -58.23 -81.39
CA ARG A 263 11.44 -58.21 -81.33
C ARG A 263 12.01 -56.79 -81.35
N ALA A 264 11.28 -55.79 -81.87
CA ALA A 264 11.68 -54.38 -81.91
C ALA A 264 12.33 -53.80 -80.63
N PRO A 265 11.90 -54.15 -79.40
CA PRO A 265 12.45 -53.54 -78.20
C PRO A 265 13.89 -53.98 -77.91
N GLY A 266 14.21 -55.27 -78.07
CA GLY A 266 15.30 -55.94 -77.35
C GLY A 266 16.65 -55.20 -77.41
N GLU A 267 17.25 -55.16 -78.60
CA GLU A 267 18.56 -54.51 -78.85
C GLU A 267 18.53 -53.00 -78.54
N THR A 268 17.41 -52.33 -78.82
CA THR A 268 17.27 -50.88 -78.57
C THR A 268 17.23 -50.59 -77.08
N LEU A 269 16.47 -51.36 -76.30
CA LEU A 269 16.36 -51.22 -74.86
C LEU A 269 17.63 -51.69 -74.14
N ASP A 270 18.31 -52.73 -74.63
CA ASP A 270 19.59 -53.18 -74.06
C ASP A 270 20.69 -52.12 -74.23
N ARG A 271 20.81 -51.52 -75.43
CA ARG A 271 21.71 -50.38 -75.69
C ARG A 271 21.38 -49.17 -74.81
N ILE A 272 20.10 -48.90 -74.56
CA ILE A 272 19.67 -47.82 -73.66
C ILE A 272 20.03 -48.15 -72.20
N ARG A 273 19.78 -49.37 -71.74
CA ARG A 273 20.09 -49.83 -70.37
C ARG A 273 21.59 -49.74 -70.08
N GLY A 274 22.44 -50.11 -71.04
CA GLY A 274 23.89 -49.94 -70.95
C GLY A 274 24.32 -48.47 -70.80
N ARG A 275 23.74 -47.56 -71.60
CA ARG A 275 24.01 -46.12 -71.51
C ARG A 275 23.52 -45.50 -70.20
N ILE A 276 22.37 -45.92 -69.69
CA ILE A 276 21.86 -45.50 -68.38
C ILE A 276 22.80 -45.98 -67.28
N ARG A 277 23.25 -47.24 -67.30
CA ARG A 277 24.22 -47.75 -66.31
C ARG A 277 25.55 -46.99 -66.34
N GLN A 278 26.04 -46.58 -67.51
CA GLN A 278 27.22 -45.71 -67.62
C GLN A 278 26.98 -44.32 -67.02
N ALA A 279 25.81 -43.73 -67.22
CA ALA A 279 25.45 -42.45 -66.61
C ALA A 279 25.23 -42.56 -65.09
N ASP A 280 24.67 -43.68 -64.61
CA ASP A 280 24.45 -43.99 -63.20
C ASP A 280 25.79 -44.15 -62.45
N LEU A 281 26.77 -44.84 -63.04
CA LEU A 281 28.14 -44.92 -62.52
C LEU A 281 28.86 -43.55 -62.47
N ALA A 282 28.52 -42.62 -63.38
CA ALA A 282 29.15 -41.30 -63.45
C ALA A 282 28.49 -40.24 -62.55
N TYR A 283 27.16 -40.25 -62.43
CA TYR A 283 26.38 -39.22 -61.73
C TYR A 283 25.67 -39.72 -60.48
N GLY A 284 25.40 -41.02 -60.35
CA GLY A 284 24.72 -41.63 -59.21
C GLY A 284 25.34 -41.27 -57.86
N PRO A 285 26.68 -41.41 -57.67
CA PRO A 285 27.34 -41.01 -56.42
C PRO A 285 27.18 -39.52 -56.09
N VAL A 286 27.20 -38.64 -57.11
CA VAL A 286 27.03 -37.19 -56.94
C VAL A 286 25.59 -36.83 -56.58
N VAL A 287 24.61 -37.50 -57.19
CA VAL A 287 23.19 -37.34 -56.87
C VAL A 287 22.87 -37.91 -55.48
N ALA A 288 23.50 -39.02 -55.09
CA ALA A 288 23.33 -39.62 -53.77
C ALA A 288 23.89 -38.72 -52.65
N ASP A 289 25.09 -38.17 -52.81
CA ASP A 289 25.65 -37.19 -51.86
C ASP A 289 24.78 -35.90 -51.81
N ALA A 290 24.30 -35.42 -52.96
CA ALA A 290 23.38 -34.27 -53.00
C ALA A 290 22.06 -34.53 -52.25
N ARG A 291 21.44 -35.72 -52.42
CA ARG A 291 20.25 -36.16 -51.66
C ARG A 291 20.56 -36.25 -50.17
N ALA A 292 21.60 -36.97 -49.79
CA ALA A 292 22.00 -37.16 -48.40
C ALA A 292 22.42 -35.84 -47.71
N ARG A 293 22.86 -34.82 -48.45
CA ARG A 293 23.06 -33.45 -47.93
C ARG A 293 21.75 -32.71 -47.74
N LEU A 294 20.82 -32.81 -48.69
CA LEU A 294 19.49 -32.21 -48.60
C LEU A 294 18.70 -32.79 -47.42
N GLU A 295 18.62 -34.11 -47.29
CA GLU A 295 17.94 -34.82 -46.20
C GLU A 295 18.50 -34.41 -44.82
N ARG A 296 19.82 -34.26 -44.70
CA ARG A 296 20.46 -33.74 -43.46
C ARG A 296 20.14 -32.27 -43.20
N ALA A 297 20.03 -31.45 -44.24
CA ALA A 297 19.66 -30.05 -44.10
C ALA A 297 18.18 -29.88 -43.73
N GLU A 298 17.29 -30.69 -44.29
CA GLU A 298 15.85 -30.73 -43.97
C GLU A 298 15.61 -31.23 -42.54
N ALA A 299 16.29 -32.32 -42.12
CA ALA A 299 16.24 -32.80 -40.73
C ALA A 299 16.83 -31.77 -39.75
N GLY A 300 17.92 -31.09 -40.12
CA GLY A 300 18.51 -30.01 -39.33
C GLY A 300 17.57 -28.79 -39.20
N LEU A 301 16.87 -28.43 -40.27
CA LEU A 301 15.86 -27.37 -40.26
C LEU A 301 14.66 -27.74 -39.38
N GLN A 302 14.14 -28.96 -39.48
CA GLN A 302 13.04 -29.43 -38.63
C GLN A 302 13.43 -29.43 -37.14
N ALA A 303 14.65 -29.88 -36.80
CA ALA A 303 15.16 -29.82 -35.43
C ALA A 303 15.33 -28.37 -34.93
N ALA A 304 15.81 -27.46 -35.78
CA ALA A 304 15.93 -26.04 -35.46
C ALA A 304 14.55 -25.37 -35.28
N GLU A 305 13.57 -25.67 -36.13
CA GLU A 305 12.19 -25.20 -35.95
C GLU A 305 11.57 -25.71 -34.65
N GLN A 306 11.76 -26.99 -34.32
CA GLN A 306 11.24 -27.56 -33.08
C GLN A 306 11.88 -26.91 -31.85
N SER A 307 13.21 -26.72 -31.87
CA SER A 307 13.94 -26.00 -30.81
C SER A 307 13.49 -24.54 -30.67
N ALA A 308 13.27 -23.84 -31.78
CA ALA A 308 12.78 -22.46 -31.77
C ALA A 308 11.35 -22.35 -31.19
N ARG A 309 10.48 -23.33 -31.44
CA ARG A 309 9.15 -23.41 -30.82
C ARG A 309 9.24 -23.63 -29.31
N THR A 310 10.08 -24.57 -28.86
CA THR A 310 10.30 -24.81 -27.42
C THR A 310 10.85 -23.56 -26.71
N LEU A 311 11.83 -22.87 -27.29
CA LEU A 311 12.38 -21.63 -26.74
C LEU A 311 11.34 -20.49 -26.70
N ALA A 312 10.41 -20.43 -27.67
CA ALA A 312 9.30 -19.47 -27.65
C ALA A 312 8.30 -19.78 -26.52
N ASP A 313 7.95 -21.06 -26.31
CA ASP A 313 7.07 -21.49 -25.22
C ASP A 313 7.70 -21.25 -23.84
N GLU A 314 8.99 -21.54 -23.68
CA GLU A 314 9.75 -21.26 -22.45
C GLU A 314 9.81 -19.75 -22.17
N LYS A 315 10.10 -18.95 -23.20
CA LYS A 315 10.10 -17.49 -23.10
C LYS A 315 8.73 -16.96 -22.67
N ALA A 316 7.64 -17.42 -23.30
CA ALA A 316 6.29 -16.97 -22.99
C ALA A 316 5.90 -17.29 -21.53
N ARG A 317 6.32 -18.45 -21.00
CA ARG A 317 6.15 -18.79 -19.57
C ARG A 317 6.94 -17.85 -18.66
N ALA A 318 8.20 -17.59 -18.98
CA ALA A 318 9.05 -16.69 -18.19
C ALA A 318 8.52 -15.24 -18.18
N GLU A 319 7.99 -14.75 -19.30
CA GLU A 319 7.32 -13.44 -19.40
C GLU A 319 6.02 -13.41 -18.58
N ALA A 320 5.20 -14.47 -18.62
CA ALA A 320 3.98 -14.57 -17.80
C ALA A 320 4.26 -14.63 -16.29
N GLU A 321 5.28 -15.39 -15.86
CA GLU A 321 5.72 -15.38 -14.45
C GLU A 321 6.28 -14.02 -14.02
N ALA A 322 7.04 -13.34 -14.89
CA ALA A 322 7.58 -12.02 -14.60
C ALA A 322 6.47 -10.99 -14.43
N LEU A 323 5.42 -11.05 -15.26
CA LEU A 323 4.23 -10.22 -15.13
C LEU A 323 3.49 -10.49 -13.82
N GLY A 324 3.19 -11.75 -13.48
CA GLY A 324 2.51 -12.09 -12.23
C GLY A 324 3.30 -11.70 -10.97
N ARG A 325 4.64 -11.80 -11.01
CA ARG A 325 5.51 -11.26 -9.94
C ARG A 325 5.43 -9.74 -9.84
N ALA A 326 5.41 -9.02 -10.97
CA ALA A 326 5.26 -7.56 -10.99
C ALA A 326 3.89 -7.10 -10.47
N GLU A 327 2.81 -7.83 -10.78
CA GLU A 327 1.47 -7.57 -10.26
C GLU A 327 1.38 -7.77 -8.73
N SER A 328 1.97 -8.85 -8.18
CA SER A 328 2.06 -9.05 -6.71
C SER A 328 2.80 -7.89 -6.04
N LEU A 329 3.98 -7.53 -6.55
CA LEU A 329 4.79 -6.44 -6.02
C LEU A 329 4.08 -5.07 -6.10
N ALA A 330 3.25 -4.85 -7.12
CA ALA A 330 2.44 -3.63 -7.23
C ALA A 330 1.33 -3.57 -6.16
N VAL A 331 0.69 -4.71 -5.86
CA VAL A 331 -0.29 -4.82 -4.77
C VAL A 331 0.36 -4.64 -3.39
N GLU A 332 1.50 -5.27 -3.15
CA GLU A 332 2.28 -5.13 -1.92
C GLU A 332 2.75 -3.68 -1.69
N LEU A 333 3.24 -3.01 -2.73
CA LEU A 333 3.65 -1.61 -2.68
C LEU A 333 2.48 -0.67 -2.38
N GLU A 334 1.31 -0.93 -2.96
CA GLU A 334 0.09 -0.14 -2.71
C GLU A 334 -0.45 -0.36 -1.29
N GLN A 335 -0.38 -1.57 -0.75
CA GLN A 335 -0.71 -1.85 0.65
C GLN A 335 0.26 -1.13 1.60
N ALA A 336 1.57 -1.23 1.36
CA ALA A 336 2.58 -0.56 2.16
C ALA A 336 2.42 0.97 2.16
N ARG A 337 2.10 1.57 1.00
CA ARG A 337 1.78 3.01 0.90
C ARG A 337 0.59 3.42 1.76
N ARG A 338 -0.48 2.62 1.78
CA ARG A 338 -1.66 2.89 2.62
C ARG A 338 -1.31 2.80 4.10
N THR A 339 -0.61 1.76 4.54
CA THR A 339 -0.15 1.63 5.92
C THR A 339 0.75 2.80 6.36
N ILE A 340 1.64 3.28 5.48
CA ILE A 340 2.47 4.47 5.77
C ILE A 340 1.60 5.73 5.87
N ALA A 341 0.60 5.91 4.99
CA ALA A 341 -0.31 7.04 5.06
C ALA A 341 -1.15 7.02 6.34
N ASP A 342 -1.75 5.87 6.69
CA ASP A 342 -2.53 5.69 7.93
C ASP A 342 -1.69 5.99 9.18
N GLN A 343 -0.42 5.55 9.21
CA GLN A 343 0.53 5.87 10.27
C GLN A 343 0.87 7.36 10.35
N GLN A 344 1.09 8.03 9.21
CA GLN A 344 1.32 9.48 9.16
C GLN A 344 0.11 10.26 9.66
N ASP A 345 -1.10 9.83 9.30
CA ASP A 345 -2.35 10.44 9.72
C ASP A 345 -2.61 10.24 11.23
N GLN A 346 -2.28 9.07 11.78
CA GLN A 346 -2.29 8.82 13.23
C GLN A 346 -1.28 9.73 13.94
N MET A 347 -0.01 9.75 13.51
CA MET A 347 1.03 10.59 14.11
C MET A 347 0.68 12.09 14.04
N ALA A 348 0.03 12.55 12.98
CA ALA A 348 -0.44 13.93 12.87
C ALA A 348 -1.53 14.26 13.90
N ARG A 349 -2.49 13.35 14.12
CA ARG A 349 -3.55 13.50 15.15
C ARG A 349 -2.98 13.45 16.57
N GLU A 350 -2.05 12.54 16.83
CA GLU A 350 -1.35 12.46 18.12
C GLU A 350 -0.54 13.72 18.40
N ARG A 351 0.18 14.26 17.40
CA ARG A 351 0.93 15.52 17.54
C ARG A 351 0.01 16.72 17.79
N LEU A 352 -1.09 16.86 17.04
CA LEU A 352 -2.09 17.91 17.28
C LEU A 352 -2.72 17.83 18.68
N ARG A 353 -2.93 16.61 19.19
CA ARG A 353 -3.38 16.43 20.57
C ARG A 353 -2.31 16.87 21.57
N MET A 354 -1.05 16.44 21.41
CA MET A 354 0.04 16.87 22.29
C MET A 354 0.28 18.39 22.25
N GLU A 355 0.09 19.02 21.09
CA GLU A 355 0.13 20.49 20.93
C GLU A 355 -1.00 21.17 21.74
N ALA A 356 -2.21 20.60 21.77
CA ALA A 356 -3.33 21.11 22.56
C ALA A 356 -3.18 20.84 24.07
N ASP A 357 -2.84 19.61 24.46
CA ASP A 357 -2.58 19.20 25.84
C ASP A 357 -1.45 20.07 26.46
N LEU A 358 -0.45 20.47 25.66
CA LEU A 358 0.60 21.42 26.06
C LEU A 358 0.08 22.85 26.24
N GLN A 359 -0.74 23.37 25.32
CA GLN A 359 -1.31 24.72 25.43
C GLN A 359 -2.21 24.87 26.67
N GLU A 360 -2.98 23.83 27.02
CA GLU A 360 -3.77 23.80 28.26
C GLU A 360 -2.86 23.85 29.50
N ALA A 361 -1.80 23.03 29.53
CA ALA A 361 -0.82 23.03 30.62
C ALA A 361 -0.04 24.36 30.75
N GLU A 362 0.26 25.06 29.65
CA GLU A 362 0.86 26.40 29.69
C GLU A 362 -0.10 27.46 30.23
N ALA A 363 -1.38 27.40 29.84
CA ALA A 363 -2.40 28.31 30.35
C ALA A 363 -2.65 28.13 31.86
N ASP A 364 -2.72 26.88 32.33
CA ASP A 364 -2.84 26.57 33.77
C ASP A 364 -1.60 26.97 34.56
N ARG A 365 -0.38 26.76 34.02
CA ARG A 365 0.87 27.26 34.62
C ARG A 365 0.82 28.77 34.83
N ASP A 366 0.44 29.52 33.81
CA ASP A 366 0.47 30.98 33.85
C ASP A 366 -0.66 31.56 34.72
N ARG A 367 -1.81 30.87 34.78
CA ARG A 367 -2.87 31.13 35.76
C ARG A 367 -2.40 30.90 37.20
N LEU A 368 -1.83 29.73 37.51
CA LEU A 368 -1.33 29.40 38.85
C LEU A 368 -0.24 30.38 39.29
N ARG A 369 0.60 30.83 38.35
CA ARG A 369 1.57 31.91 38.59
C ARG A 369 0.91 33.23 38.97
N ALA A 370 -0.14 33.67 38.26
CA ALA A 370 -0.87 34.89 38.60
C ALA A 370 -1.57 34.79 39.97
N GLU A 371 -2.12 33.61 40.32
CA GLU A 371 -2.71 33.34 41.64
C GLU A 371 -1.64 33.37 42.76
N LEU A 372 -0.43 32.86 42.51
CA LEU A 372 0.72 32.97 43.42
C LEU A 372 1.21 34.41 43.59
N GLU A 373 1.38 35.16 42.50
CA GLU A 373 1.83 36.57 42.53
C GLU A 373 0.82 37.46 43.28
N LYS A 374 -0.49 37.23 43.08
CA LYS A 374 -1.55 37.84 43.90
C LYS A 374 -1.43 37.48 45.38
N THR A 375 -1.26 36.20 45.69
CA THR A 375 -1.16 35.71 47.08
C THR A 375 0.06 36.30 47.81
N ALA A 376 1.18 36.44 47.10
CA ALA A 376 2.38 37.11 47.62
C ALA A 376 2.15 38.61 47.90
N SER A 377 1.41 39.30 47.04
CA SER A 377 1.02 40.71 47.22
C SER A 377 0.07 40.89 48.41
N ASP A 378 -0.96 40.04 48.54
CA ASP A 378 -1.87 40.05 49.68
C ASP A 378 -1.15 39.73 51.01
N ARG A 379 -0.18 38.80 51.01
CA ARG A 379 0.70 38.57 52.18
C ARG A 379 1.48 39.83 52.56
N GLY A 380 2.16 40.47 51.61
CA GLY A 380 2.92 41.70 51.87
C GLY A 380 2.06 42.85 52.39
N ARG A 381 0.82 42.96 51.90
CA ARG A 381 -0.18 43.92 52.41
C ARG A 381 -0.60 43.61 53.86
N LEU A 382 -0.81 42.34 54.20
CA LEU A 382 -1.14 41.93 55.57
C LEU A 382 0.05 42.15 56.53
N GLU A 383 1.27 41.91 56.09
CA GLU A 383 2.50 42.16 56.88
C GLU A 383 2.69 43.66 57.18
N ALA A 384 2.45 44.54 56.19
CA ALA A 384 2.48 45.99 56.41
C ALA A 384 1.36 46.50 57.35
N LEU A 385 0.16 45.92 57.26
CA LEU A 385 -0.96 46.24 58.17
C LEU A 385 -0.68 45.77 59.59
N LEU A 386 -0.09 44.59 59.77
CA LEU A 386 0.34 44.07 61.07
C LEU A 386 1.37 45.01 61.72
N LEU A 387 2.44 45.36 61.00
CA LEU A 387 3.48 46.27 61.47
C LEU A 387 2.91 47.64 61.91
N THR A 388 1.91 48.14 61.19
CA THR A 388 1.21 49.39 61.52
C THR A 388 0.40 49.23 62.83
N ALA A 389 -0.37 48.15 62.97
CA ALA A 389 -1.15 47.88 64.18
C ALA A 389 -0.27 47.65 65.41
N GLU A 390 0.93 47.07 65.26
CA GLU A 390 1.90 46.95 66.34
C GLU A 390 2.47 48.32 66.78
N ALA A 391 2.78 49.21 65.84
CA ALA A 391 3.23 50.56 66.14
C ALA A 391 2.15 51.39 66.87
N ASP A 392 0.88 51.25 66.47
CA ASP A 392 -0.24 51.94 67.13
C ASP A 392 -0.58 51.34 68.51
N ARG A 393 -0.45 50.02 68.69
CA ARG A 393 -0.50 49.36 70.01
C ARG A 393 0.53 49.96 70.97
N ASP A 394 1.76 50.14 70.51
CA ASP A 394 2.87 50.59 71.37
C ASP A 394 2.82 52.12 71.63
N ARG A 395 2.23 52.91 70.72
CA ARG A 395 1.81 54.29 70.99
C ARG A 395 0.74 54.35 72.08
N LEU A 396 -0.37 53.62 71.92
CA LEU A 396 -1.49 53.61 72.88
C LEU A 396 -1.05 53.16 74.28
N ARG A 397 -0.09 52.23 74.36
CA ARG A 397 0.55 51.85 75.63
C ARG A 397 1.32 53.01 76.27
N THR A 398 2.08 53.76 75.47
CA THR A 398 2.85 54.93 75.93
C THR A 398 1.93 56.05 76.42
N ASP A 399 0.84 56.32 75.69
CA ASP A 399 -0.15 57.32 76.09
C ASP A 399 -0.90 56.93 77.37
N ARG A 400 -1.24 55.63 77.54
CA ARG A 400 -1.79 55.10 78.80
C ARG A 400 -0.84 55.34 79.97
N ASP A 401 0.43 54.94 79.82
CA ASP A 401 1.43 55.03 80.89
C ASP A 401 1.67 56.49 81.31
N ARG A 402 1.55 57.44 80.36
CA ARG A 402 1.54 58.88 80.63
C ARG A 402 0.29 59.34 81.40
N ILE A 403 -0.90 58.87 81.02
CA ILE A 403 -2.17 59.23 81.68
C ILE A 403 -2.17 58.74 83.15
N GLU A 404 -1.58 57.58 83.45
CA GLU A 404 -1.42 57.13 84.84
C GLU A 404 -0.48 58.04 85.65
N ALA A 405 0.64 58.49 85.06
CA ALA A 405 1.54 59.44 85.71
C ALA A 405 0.89 60.82 85.94
N ASP A 406 0.09 61.31 84.99
CA ASP A 406 -0.67 62.56 85.14
C ASP A 406 -1.78 62.43 86.22
N ARG A 407 -2.46 61.28 86.32
CA ARG A 407 -3.41 60.96 87.40
C ARG A 407 -2.74 61.00 88.78
N ASP A 408 -1.60 60.33 88.93
CA ASP A 408 -0.94 60.17 90.23
C ASP A 408 -0.36 61.51 90.74
N ARG A 409 0.04 62.42 89.82
CA ARG A 409 0.37 63.81 90.18
C ARG A 409 -0.85 64.56 90.74
N ILE A 410 -2.01 64.47 90.08
CA ILE A 410 -3.24 65.18 90.50
C ILE A 410 -3.74 64.67 91.86
N GLU A 411 -3.62 63.36 92.14
CA GLU A 411 -3.99 62.79 93.45
C GLU A 411 -3.09 63.35 94.58
N ALA A 412 -1.79 63.53 94.32
CA ALA A 412 -0.85 64.15 95.25
C ALA A 412 -1.12 65.65 95.48
N GLU A 413 -1.41 66.41 94.42
CA GLU A 413 -1.81 67.82 94.50
C GLU A 413 -3.11 68.00 95.34
N ARG A 414 -4.07 67.07 95.21
CA ARG A 414 -5.31 67.07 96.02
C ARG A 414 -5.03 66.84 97.51
N LEU A 415 -4.06 65.98 97.84
CA LEU A 415 -3.61 65.71 99.22
C LEU A 415 -2.92 66.94 99.85
N GLU A 416 -2.08 67.67 99.11
CA GLU A 416 -1.48 68.91 99.61
C GLU A 416 -2.54 70.00 99.88
N LEU A 417 -3.48 70.20 98.95
CA LEU A 417 -4.57 71.17 99.12
C LEU A 417 -5.45 70.87 100.35
N ALA A 418 -5.72 69.58 100.62
CA ALA A 418 -6.50 69.16 101.78
C ALA A 418 -5.81 69.52 103.11
N GLY A 419 -4.49 69.33 103.22
CA GLY A 419 -3.72 69.75 104.39
C GLY A 419 -3.80 71.26 104.63
N ARG A 420 -3.55 72.05 103.59
CA ARG A 420 -3.56 73.53 103.63
C ARG A 420 -4.96 74.11 103.94
N LEU A 421 -6.03 73.39 103.62
CA LEU A 421 -7.40 73.74 104.02
C LEU A 421 -7.67 73.47 105.51
N SER A 422 -7.07 72.43 106.10
CA SER A 422 -7.21 72.14 107.53
C SER A 422 -6.53 73.21 108.39
N GLU A 423 -5.25 73.52 108.12
CA GLU A 423 -4.49 74.55 108.84
C GLU A 423 -5.23 75.89 108.85
N ARG A 424 -5.78 76.29 107.69
CA ARG A 424 -6.49 77.55 107.53
C ARG A 424 -7.88 77.57 108.16
N SER A 425 -8.46 76.41 108.47
CA SER A 425 -9.69 76.29 109.27
C SER A 425 -9.40 76.52 110.76
N ASP A 426 -8.30 75.98 111.27
CA ASP A 426 -7.89 76.16 112.67
C ASP A 426 -7.35 77.57 112.97
N ASP A 427 -6.64 78.18 112.04
CA ASP A 427 -6.26 79.60 112.11
C ASP A 427 -7.50 80.51 112.21
N LEU A 428 -8.57 80.20 111.47
CA LEU A 428 -9.82 80.97 111.50
C LEU A 428 -10.50 80.89 112.88
N ARG A 429 -10.56 79.68 113.46
CA ARG A 429 -11.11 79.44 114.82
C ARG A 429 -10.38 80.26 115.89
N ARG A 430 -9.05 80.40 115.78
CA ARG A 430 -8.26 81.22 116.72
C ARG A 430 -8.64 82.70 116.65
N VAL A 431 -8.77 83.25 115.44
CA VAL A 431 -9.12 84.67 115.22
C VAL A 431 -10.55 85.00 115.70
N GLU A 432 -11.49 84.07 115.58
CA GLU A 432 -12.85 84.27 116.11
C GLU A 432 -12.90 84.29 117.65
N ALA A 433 -12.09 83.48 118.33
CA ALA A 433 -11.98 83.51 119.79
C ALA A 433 -11.38 84.84 120.30
N GLU A 434 -10.34 85.36 119.64
CA GLU A 434 -9.73 86.66 119.96
C GLU A 434 -10.73 87.83 119.77
N ARG A 435 -11.53 87.79 118.70
CA ARG A 435 -12.58 88.79 118.40
C ARG A 435 -13.61 88.90 119.53
N ASP A 436 -14.09 87.76 120.03
CA ASP A 436 -15.22 87.76 120.96
C ASP A 436 -14.78 88.06 122.42
N ALA A 437 -13.54 87.75 122.78
CA ALA A 437 -12.91 88.26 124.02
C ALA A 437 -12.83 89.80 124.02
N ALA A 438 -12.30 90.40 122.95
CA ALA A 438 -12.19 91.86 122.81
C ALA A 438 -13.54 92.59 122.78
N ARG A 439 -14.64 91.87 122.50
CA ARG A 439 -16.01 92.41 122.56
C ARG A 439 -16.52 92.51 124.00
N ALA A 440 -16.22 91.53 124.85
CA ALA A 440 -16.64 91.50 126.24
C ALA A 440 -16.00 92.63 127.09
N ASP A 441 -14.68 92.84 126.95
CA ASP A 441 -13.95 93.91 127.65
C ASP A 441 -14.55 95.30 127.37
N ARG A 442 -14.94 95.54 126.13
CA ARG A 442 -15.54 96.81 125.70
C ARG A 442 -16.88 97.09 126.40
N GLU A 443 -17.67 96.05 126.69
CA GLU A 443 -18.97 96.15 127.35
C GLU A 443 -18.88 96.19 128.89
N ALA A 444 -17.69 95.94 129.46
CA ALA A 444 -17.38 96.29 130.84
C ALA A 444 -17.04 97.79 130.99
N VAL A 445 -16.19 98.34 130.10
CA VAL A 445 -15.72 99.75 130.15
C VAL A 445 -16.87 100.76 130.09
N TYR A 446 -17.88 100.53 129.23
CA TYR A 446 -19.02 101.46 129.12
C TYR A 446 -19.91 101.52 130.37
N ARG A 447 -19.90 100.49 131.23
CA ARG A 447 -20.71 100.44 132.44
C ARG A 447 -20.14 101.36 133.53
N ILE A 448 -18.84 101.23 133.77
CA ILE A 448 -18.08 102.01 134.76
C ILE A 448 -18.13 103.51 134.46
N LEU A 449 -18.10 103.88 133.17
CA LEU A 449 -18.12 105.29 132.74
C LEU A 449 -19.47 105.98 133.00
N ALA A 450 -20.58 105.23 133.02
CA ALA A 450 -21.91 105.79 133.27
C ALA A 450 -22.08 106.19 134.76
N GLU A 451 -21.63 105.34 135.68
CA GLU A 451 -21.79 105.55 137.13
C GLU A 451 -20.99 106.76 137.63
N GLN A 452 -19.80 107.02 137.08
CA GLN A 452 -18.99 108.18 137.49
C GLN A 452 -19.56 109.54 137.05
N MET A 453 -20.38 109.59 135.99
CA MET A 453 -21.01 110.84 135.54
C MET A 453 -22.21 111.28 136.39
N GLU A 454 -22.84 110.36 137.12
CA GLU A 454 -23.87 110.69 138.13
C GLU A 454 -23.22 111.37 139.35
N ALA A 455 -22.22 110.72 139.96
CA ALA A 455 -21.56 111.21 141.17
C ALA A 455 -20.98 112.63 141.02
N ALA A 456 -20.42 112.95 139.84
CA ALA A 456 -19.86 114.27 139.54
C ALA A 456 -20.90 115.41 139.56
N ARG A 457 -22.19 115.12 139.29
CA ARG A 457 -23.26 116.12 139.27
C ARG A 457 -23.74 116.50 140.66
N ALA A 458 -23.77 115.55 141.60
CA ALA A 458 -24.17 115.78 142.98
C ALA A 458 -23.21 116.75 143.71
N ALA A 459 -21.90 116.46 143.67
CA ALA A 459 -20.89 117.20 144.44
C ALA A 459 -20.81 118.70 144.07
N HIS A 460 -21.07 119.07 142.82
CA HIS A 460 -20.98 120.47 142.38
C HIS A 460 -22.12 121.35 142.93
N ALA A 461 -23.30 120.76 143.18
CA ALA A 461 -24.48 121.46 143.71
C ALA A 461 -24.37 121.80 145.21
N GLU A 462 -23.35 121.28 145.90
CA GLU A 462 -23.13 121.47 147.33
C GLU A 462 -22.03 122.51 147.60
N ALA A 463 -20.90 122.43 146.88
CA ALA A 463 -19.76 123.34 147.03
C ALA A 463 -20.12 124.83 146.84
N VAL A 464 -21.02 125.16 145.90
CA VAL A 464 -21.42 126.56 145.62
C VAL A 464 -22.21 127.17 146.78
N ARG A 465 -22.98 126.38 147.53
CA ARG A 465 -23.72 126.87 148.72
C ARG A 465 -22.81 127.17 149.90
N ALA A 466 -21.70 126.45 150.05
CA ALA A 466 -20.73 126.70 151.12
C ALA A 466 -19.97 128.03 150.93
N TYR A 467 -19.63 128.40 149.70
CA TYR A 467 -18.85 129.63 149.43
C TYR A 467 -19.60 130.91 149.84
N LEU A 468 -20.90 130.98 149.57
CA LEU A 468 -21.74 132.15 149.87
C LEU A 468 -21.93 132.42 151.37
N GLY A 469 -21.65 131.45 152.25
CA GLY A 469 -21.72 131.61 153.71
C GLY A 469 -20.40 132.07 154.36
N ALA A 470 -19.26 131.96 153.68
CA ALA A 470 -17.95 132.22 154.28
C ALA A 470 -17.59 133.72 154.35
N GLU A 471 -18.04 134.51 153.38
CA GLU A 471 -17.64 135.91 153.23
C GLU A 471 -18.33 136.84 154.26
N SER A 472 -19.58 136.55 154.62
CA SER A 472 -20.34 137.29 155.64
C SER A 472 -19.71 137.17 157.04
N GLU A 473 -19.12 136.02 157.35
CA GLU A 473 -18.51 135.78 158.66
C GLU A 473 -17.18 136.54 158.81
N ARG A 474 -16.44 136.74 157.71
CA ARG A 474 -15.16 137.47 157.74
C ARG A 474 -15.37 138.95 158.07
N GLN A 475 -16.41 139.59 157.53
CA GLN A 475 -16.71 141.00 157.79
C GLN A 475 -16.96 141.33 159.27
N ARG A 476 -17.35 140.33 160.09
CA ARG A 476 -17.58 140.51 161.53
C ARG A 476 -16.32 140.44 162.40
N VAL A 477 -15.28 139.71 161.97
CA VAL A 477 -14.13 139.38 162.84
C VAL A 477 -13.09 140.50 162.86
N GLU A 478 -12.85 141.17 161.72
CA GLU A 478 -11.90 142.29 161.65
C GLU A 478 -12.44 143.55 162.35
N ALA A 479 -13.76 143.63 162.59
CA ALA A 479 -14.40 144.68 163.39
C ALA A 479 -14.20 144.52 164.92
N ALA A 480 -13.82 143.33 165.42
CA ALA A 480 -13.84 143.01 166.85
C ALA A 480 -12.46 143.03 167.54
N LEU A 481 -11.36 143.01 166.80
CA LEU A 481 -10.01 142.79 167.35
C LEU A 481 -9.12 144.04 167.47
N ALA A 482 -9.65 145.23 167.18
CA ALA A 482 -8.93 146.49 167.29
C ALA A 482 -9.47 147.45 168.38
N GLU A 483 -10.76 147.32 168.74
CA GLU A 483 -11.39 148.15 169.78
C GLU A 483 -11.04 147.67 171.20
N LEU A 484 -10.82 146.37 171.38
CA LEU A 484 -10.53 145.77 172.68
C LEU A 484 -9.05 145.85 173.09
N THR A 485 -8.75 146.94 173.80
CA THR A 485 -7.75 147.05 174.89
C THR A 485 -6.26 146.93 174.50
N GLY A 486 -5.41 147.93 174.75
CA GLY A 486 -5.69 149.24 175.36
C GLY A 486 -5.65 149.26 176.90
N SER A 487 -4.46 149.01 177.46
CA SER A 487 -4.05 149.35 178.84
C SER A 487 -4.95 148.80 179.98
N ARG A 488 -5.73 149.49 180.83
CA ARG A 488 -6.10 150.93 180.92
C ARG A 488 -7.37 151.28 180.13
N PHE A 489 -8.42 150.46 179.98
CA PHE A 489 -8.81 149.17 180.58
C PHE A 489 -8.73 149.17 182.12
N TRP A 490 -8.24 148.09 182.75
CA TRP A 490 -7.40 148.07 183.98
C TRP A 490 -7.00 146.59 184.30
N ARG A 491 -6.19 146.23 185.32
CA ARG A 491 -6.53 145.97 186.75
C ARG A 491 -7.93 145.34 186.95
N TYR A 492 -8.07 144.46 187.94
CA TYR A 492 -9.19 143.52 188.07
C TYR A 492 -9.30 142.47 186.95
N THR A 493 -9.24 141.21 187.38
CA THR A 493 -9.94 140.03 186.85
C THR A 493 -9.79 139.61 185.38
N GLY A 494 -9.47 138.36 185.05
CA GLY A 494 -9.09 137.21 185.90
C GLY A 494 -10.22 136.68 186.80
N PRO A 495 -11.00 135.65 186.43
CA PRO A 495 -10.78 134.68 185.36
C PRO A 495 -11.94 134.75 184.34
N ILE A 496 -12.36 133.60 183.77
CA ILE A 496 -13.72 133.36 183.24
C ILE A 496 -14.05 134.10 181.92
N ARG A 497 -14.61 133.45 180.88
CA ARG A 497 -14.81 132.01 180.55
C ARG A 497 -14.57 131.91 179.02
N ALA A 498 -13.86 130.88 178.55
CA ALA A 498 -14.43 129.64 178.02
C ALA A 498 -15.40 129.83 176.84
N VAL A 499 -15.24 129.00 175.80
CA VAL A 499 -15.95 129.02 174.50
C VAL A 499 -15.49 130.17 173.57
N GLY A 500 -14.63 129.86 172.59
CA GLY A 500 -14.13 130.81 171.59
C GLY A 500 -13.27 130.12 170.50
N PRO A 501 -13.38 130.47 169.20
CA PRO A 501 -12.73 129.74 168.09
C PRO A 501 -11.71 130.57 167.28
N MET A 502 -11.37 130.05 166.07
CA MET A 502 -10.79 130.72 164.88
C MET A 502 -9.28 130.97 164.73
N ALA A 503 -8.84 130.75 163.48
CA ALA A 503 -7.81 131.46 162.69
C ALA A 503 -6.34 131.42 163.17
N ARG A 504 -5.34 131.32 162.28
CA ARG A 504 -5.22 131.92 160.93
C ARG A 504 -4.89 130.87 159.85
N ARG A 505 -5.33 130.96 158.59
CA ARG A 505 -5.38 132.09 157.60
C ARG A 505 -3.97 132.51 157.13
N ALA A 506 -3.73 132.81 155.84
CA ALA A 506 -4.53 132.61 154.62
C ALA A 506 -3.63 132.73 153.35
N GLY A 507 -4.18 132.34 152.20
CA GLY A 507 -3.54 132.31 150.88
C GLY A 507 -3.97 131.03 150.16
N ALA A 508 -5.05 131.01 149.37
CA ALA A 508 -5.18 131.55 148.01
C ALA A 508 -4.35 130.74 146.99
N SER A 509 -4.84 130.34 145.80
CA SER A 509 -6.17 130.52 145.17
C SER A 509 -6.31 129.48 144.03
N ILE A 510 -7.42 128.73 143.90
CA ILE A 510 -8.67 129.05 143.18
C ILE A 510 -8.59 128.88 141.64
N ILE A 511 -9.38 127.91 141.13
CA ILE A 511 -10.06 127.80 139.81
C ILE A 511 -9.31 127.31 138.54
N HIS A 512 -9.94 126.30 137.90
CA HIS A 512 -9.86 125.84 136.48
C HIS A 512 -8.53 125.23 135.93
N ALA A 513 -8.56 124.29 134.96
CA ALA A 513 -9.61 123.37 134.50
C ALA A 513 -9.02 122.24 133.61
N PRO A 514 -9.50 120.98 133.70
CA PRO A 514 -9.12 119.91 132.76
C PRO A 514 -10.28 119.45 131.84
N HIS A 515 -10.18 119.72 130.53
CA HIS A 515 -10.83 118.97 129.44
C HIS A 515 -9.72 118.67 128.40
N VAL A 516 -9.42 117.42 128.00
CA VAL A 516 -10.22 116.40 127.30
C VAL A 516 -10.44 116.74 125.80
N VAL A 517 -10.41 115.70 124.93
CA VAL A 517 -10.68 115.65 123.47
C VAL A 517 -9.42 115.58 122.54
N ALA A 518 -9.60 114.88 121.40
CA ALA A 518 -8.66 114.60 120.29
C ALA A 518 -7.48 113.66 120.63
N ARG A 519 -7.27 112.49 120.01
CA ARG A 519 -7.74 111.89 118.73
C ARG A 519 -7.37 112.69 117.46
N GLY A 520 -6.15 112.46 116.98
CA GLY A 520 -5.70 112.68 115.58
C GLY A 520 -4.63 111.62 115.27
N LEU A 521 -4.73 110.68 114.31
CA LEU A 521 -5.43 110.59 113.01
C LEU A 521 -4.65 111.19 111.82
N ARG A 522 -3.64 110.44 111.35
CA ARG A 522 -3.14 110.41 109.96
C ARG A 522 -3.23 108.93 109.50
N ARG A 523 -3.78 108.52 108.33
CA ARG A 523 -3.55 108.92 106.91
C ARG A 523 -2.10 108.65 106.49
N ARG A 524 -1.75 108.06 105.34
CA ARG A 524 -2.45 107.60 104.10
C ARG A 524 -1.48 106.58 103.38
N LEU A 525 -1.70 105.85 102.27
CA LEU A 525 -2.65 105.80 101.12
C LEU A 525 -2.63 104.35 100.53
N ILE A 526 -3.78 103.84 100.03
CA ILE A 526 -4.05 103.06 98.76
C ILE A 526 -3.16 101.84 98.32
N ASN A 527 -3.60 100.89 97.47
CA ASN A 527 -4.85 100.09 97.29
C ASN A 527 -4.77 99.21 96.02
N GLY A 528 -5.49 98.06 96.00
CA GLY A 528 -5.87 97.30 94.79
C GLY A 528 -4.89 96.20 94.34
N ARG A 529 -5.31 95.15 93.61
CA ARG A 529 -6.66 94.72 93.16
C ARG A 529 -6.73 93.17 93.15
N PRO A 530 -7.92 92.56 93.25
CA PRO A 530 -8.15 91.19 92.81
C PRO A 530 -8.54 91.12 91.32
N ASP A 531 -8.16 90.05 90.63
CA ASP A 531 -9.02 89.29 89.71
C ASP A 531 -8.34 87.98 89.31
N GLN A 532 -9.10 86.87 89.40
CA GLN A 532 -8.85 85.49 88.93
C GLN A 532 -7.46 84.89 89.15
#